data_AF-A0A947ZUN2-F1
#
_entry.id   AF-A0A947ZUN2-F1
#
_cell.length_a   1.000
_cell.length_b   1.000
_cell.length_c   1.000
_cell.angle_alpha   90.00
_cell.angle_beta   90.00
_cell.angle_gamma   90.00
#
_symmetry.space_group_name_H-M   'P 1'
#
loop_
_entity.id
_entity.type
_entity.pdbx_description
1 polymer ?
#
loop_
_entity_poly.entity_id
_entity_poly.type
_entity_poly.pdbx_seq_one_letter_code
_entity_poly.pdbx_strand_id
1 'polypeptide(L)'
;MSLNDALKSKVVGQKAAFAIDQSGACQYHGDEGGIVQSAQFARQIYDIVGLSSLDTLWVSAGNGTFVTRITSQGQAGLILDQNPDIPSAISFLDKALSSPTDGPAAGTGDVMGKVRKIATEYLTDFADTALMIQIKQAGLDEKNPQPDQLEKLAAGLEKAAPMIIGPEKAREMAEQIRKAIK
;
A
#
# COMPACT_ATOMS: atom_id res chain seq x y z
N MET A 1 -22.59 -4.04 1.88
CA MET A 1 -22.10 -4.54 0.57
C MET A 1 -20.59 -4.59 0.69
N SER A 2 -19.99 -5.72 0.33
CA SER A 2 -18.56 -5.93 0.51
C SER A 2 -17.72 -5.15 -0.50
N LEU A 3 -16.46 -4.86 -0.17
CA LEU A 3 -15.52 -4.30 -1.16
C LEU A 3 -15.41 -5.19 -2.41
N ASN A 4 -15.41 -6.51 -2.26
CA ASN A 4 -15.37 -7.45 -3.38
C ASN A 4 -16.63 -7.36 -4.27
N ASP A 5 -17.81 -7.15 -3.68
CA ASP A 5 -19.04 -6.94 -4.44
C ASP A 5 -19.03 -5.57 -5.13
N ALA A 6 -18.46 -4.56 -4.48
CA ALA A 6 -18.29 -3.23 -5.07
C ALA A 6 -17.36 -3.29 -6.30
N LEU A 7 -16.21 -3.98 -6.22
CA LEU A 7 -15.25 -4.14 -7.32
C LEU A 7 -15.83 -4.91 -8.52
N LYS A 8 -16.78 -5.83 -8.26
CA LYS A 8 -17.51 -6.58 -9.31
C LYS A 8 -18.71 -5.85 -9.88
N SER A 9 -19.06 -4.68 -9.33
CA SER A 9 -20.17 -3.90 -9.87
C SER A 9 -19.87 -3.50 -11.32
N LYS A 10 -20.86 -3.64 -12.21
CA LYS A 10 -20.68 -3.38 -13.64
C LYS A 10 -20.83 -1.89 -13.91
N VAL A 11 -19.71 -1.17 -14.00
CA VAL A 11 -19.68 0.09 -14.74
C VAL A 11 -19.60 -0.23 -16.24
N VAL A 12 -20.37 0.48 -17.07
CA VAL A 12 -20.36 0.26 -18.53
C VAL A 12 -18.96 0.53 -19.07
N GLY A 13 -18.42 -0.40 -19.86
CA GLY A 13 -17.07 -0.31 -20.41
C GLY A 13 -15.95 -0.60 -19.40
N GLN A 14 -16.25 -1.12 -18.21
CA GLN A 14 -15.23 -1.52 -17.23
C GLN A 14 -14.44 -2.73 -17.69
N LYS A 15 -13.13 -2.55 -17.85
CA LYS A 15 -12.15 -3.60 -18.11
C LYS A 15 -11.52 -4.13 -16.83
N ALA A 16 -11.26 -3.22 -15.89
CA ALA A 16 -10.71 -3.56 -14.60
C ALA A 16 -11.11 -2.56 -13.53
N ALA A 17 -11.07 -3.00 -12.28
CA ALA A 17 -11.30 -2.17 -11.11
C ALA A 17 -10.33 -2.56 -10.00
N PHE A 18 -10.01 -1.60 -9.13
CA PHE A 18 -9.16 -1.85 -7.98
C PHE A 18 -9.47 -0.91 -6.83
N ALA A 19 -9.09 -1.36 -5.63
CA ALA A 19 -9.07 -0.60 -4.41
C ALA A 19 -7.81 -0.96 -3.63
N ILE A 20 -7.10 0.04 -3.15
CA ILE A 20 -5.93 -0.07 -2.31
C ILE A 20 -6.30 0.56 -0.98
N ASP A 21 -6.24 -0.19 0.09
CA ASP A 21 -6.51 0.33 1.42
C ASP A 21 -5.33 1.16 1.97
N GLN A 22 -5.49 1.69 3.19
CA GLN A 22 -4.44 2.43 3.89
C GLN A 22 -3.18 1.60 4.17
N SER A 23 -3.30 0.26 4.24
CA SER A 23 -2.16 -0.65 4.42
C SER A 23 -1.39 -0.89 3.13
N GLY A 24 -1.90 -0.42 1.99
CA GLY A 24 -1.32 -0.65 0.67
C GLY A 24 -1.76 -1.98 0.04
N ALA A 25 -2.68 -2.72 0.67
CA ALA A 25 -3.21 -3.96 0.11
C ALA A 25 -4.14 -3.64 -1.06
N CYS A 26 -3.79 -4.15 -2.25
CA CYS A 26 -4.56 -3.96 -3.48
C CYS A 26 -5.54 -5.11 -3.67
N GLN A 27 -6.82 -4.82 -3.62
CA GLN A 27 -7.89 -5.69 -4.10
C GLN A 27 -8.26 -5.27 -5.52
N TYR A 28 -8.38 -6.22 -6.43
CA TYR A 28 -8.66 -5.92 -7.82
C TYR A 28 -9.61 -6.92 -8.47
N HIS A 29 -10.18 -6.51 -9.57
CA HIS A 29 -10.96 -7.32 -10.49
C HIS A 29 -10.52 -7.00 -11.91
N GLY A 30 -10.02 -7.98 -12.66
CA GLY A 30 -9.46 -7.80 -14.00
C GLY A 30 -7.97 -8.14 -14.07
N ASP A 31 -7.23 -7.51 -14.99
CA ASP A 31 -5.80 -7.75 -15.23
C ASP A 31 -4.90 -7.11 -14.16
N GLU A 32 -4.29 -7.94 -13.31
CA GLU A 32 -3.47 -7.56 -12.15
C GLU A 32 -2.22 -6.74 -12.51
N GLY A 33 -1.53 -7.10 -13.61
CA GLY A 33 -0.19 -6.57 -13.90
C GLY A 33 -0.18 -5.09 -14.22
N GLY A 34 -1.20 -4.60 -14.94
CA GLY A 34 -1.33 -3.19 -15.30
C GLY A 34 -1.86 -2.31 -14.17
N ILE A 35 -2.65 -2.87 -13.26
CA ILE A 35 -3.34 -2.14 -12.20
C ILE A 35 -2.36 -1.59 -11.16
N VAL A 36 -1.47 -2.44 -10.66
CA VAL A 36 -0.54 -2.07 -9.59
C VAL A 36 0.44 -1.00 -10.05
N GLN A 37 0.97 -1.11 -11.27
CA GLN A 37 1.87 -0.11 -11.85
C GLN A 37 1.16 1.22 -12.10
N SER A 38 -0.06 1.20 -12.64
CA SER A 38 -0.83 2.41 -12.91
C SER A 38 -1.20 3.15 -11.62
N ALA A 39 -1.54 2.41 -10.55
CA ALA A 39 -1.85 2.99 -9.25
C ALA A 39 -0.62 3.66 -8.60
N GLN A 40 0.56 3.06 -8.73
CA GLN A 40 1.82 3.64 -8.24
C GLN A 40 2.20 4.90 -9.02
N PHE A 41 2.06 4.86 -10.35
CA PHE A 41 2.31 6.02 -11.20
C PHE A 41 1.38 7.18 -10.84
N ALA A 42 0.09 6.90 -10.58
CA ALA A 42 -0.83 7.92 -10.12
C ALA A 42 -0.38 8.58 -8.81
N ARG A 43 0.01 7.79 -7.78
CA ARG A 43 0.55 8.32 -6.52
C ARG A 43 1.74 9.24 -6.74
N GLN A 44 2.68 8.84 -7.58
CA GLN A 44 3.83 9.67 -7.95
C GLN A 44 3.40 11.01 -8.57
N ILE A 45 2.36 11.02 -9.42
CA ILE A 45 1.81 12.26 -9.97
C ILE A 45 1.27 13.15 -8.85
N TYR A 46 0.50 12.62 -7.90
CA TYR A 46 -0.02 13.41 -6.77
C TYR A 46 1.12 14.00 -5.93
N ASP A 47 2.14 13.20 -5.63
CA ASP A 47 3.31 13.63 -4.85
C ASP A 47 4.08 14.76 -5.56
N ILE A 48 4.22 14.68 -6.89
CA ILE A 48 4.91 15.69 -7.70
C ILE A 48 4.07 16.97 -7.84
N VAL A 49 2.77 16.84 -8.09
CA VAL A 49 1.88 17.98 -8.31
C VAL A 49 1.67 18.77 -7.02
N GLY A 50 1.67 18.10 -5.85
CA GLY A 50 1.67 18.75 -4.54
C GLY A 50 0.41 19.57 -4.22
N LEU A 51 -0.66 19.41 -5.00
CA LEU A 51 -1.94 20.09 -4.78
C LEU A 51 -2.80 19.24 -3.84
N SER A 52 -3.00 19.74 -2.62
CA SER A 52 -3.80 19.07 -1.58
C SER A 52 -5.28 18.89 -1.94
N SER A 53 -5.78 19.63 -2.94
CA SER A 53 -7.14 19.51 -3.46
C SER A 53 -7.29 18.51 -4.60
N LEU A 54 -6.18 17.95 -5.10
CA LEU A 54 -6.22 16.97 -6.18
C LEU A 54 -6.40 15.59 -5.55
N ASP A 55 -7.61 15.05 -5.66
CA ASP A 55 -7.95 13.72 -5.17
C ASP A 55 -8.21 12.73 -6.31
N THR A 56 -8.49 13.20 -7.52
CA THR A 56 -8.94 12.38 -8.65
C THR A 56 -8.09 12.66 -9.91
N LEU A 57 -7.58 11.59 -10.51
CA LEU A 57 -6.76 11.63 -11.72
C LEU A 57 -7.48 10.86 -12.84
N TRP A 58 -7.62 11.53 -13.99
CA TRP A 58 -8.17 10.96 -15.21
C TRP A 58 -7.10 10.99 -16.30
N VAL A 59 -6.78 9.81 -16.83
CA VAL A 59 -5.82 9.65 -17.93
C VAL A 59 -6.52 8.91 -19.06
N SER A 60 -6.85 9.64 -20.12
CA SER A 60 -7.44 9.07 -21.33
C SER A 60 -6.35 8.84 -22.36
N ALA A 61 -6.23 7.60 -22.83
CA ALA A 61 -5.34 7.20 -23.90
C ALA A 61 -6.17 6.62 -25.07
N GLY A 62 -5.51 6.43 -26.21
CA GLY A 62 -6.14 5.92 -27.42
C GLY A 62 -6.80 4.54 -27.30
N ASN A 63 -6.67 3.79 -26.20
CA ASN A 63 -7.27 2.46 -26.02
C ASN A 63 -8.18 2.35 -24.78
N GLY A 64 -8.40 3.46 -24.06
CA GLY A 64 -9.23 3.48 -22.86
C GLY A 64 -8.88 4.62 -21.91
N THR A 65 -9.61 4.67 -20.81
CA THR A 65 -9.42 5.68 -19.77
C THR A 65 -9.10 5.01 -18.44
N PHE A 66 -7.98 5.43 -17.84
CA PHE A 66 -7.65 5.13 -16.46
C PHE A 66 -8.17 6.25 -15.58
N VAL A 67 -8.93 5.90 -14.55
CA VAL A 67 -9.36 6.84 -13.51
C VAL A 67 -8.98 6.29 -12.16
N THR A 68 -8.47 7.16 -11.29
CA THR A 68 -8.21 6.81 -9.91
C THR A 68 -8.51 7.98 -8.99
N ARG A 69 -8.97 7.65 -7.77
CA ARG A 69 -9.18 8.59 -6.69
C ARG A 69 -8.37 8.17 -5.48
N ILE A 70 -7.68 9.10 -4.85
CA ILE A 70 -6.89 8.93 -3.63
C ILE A 70 -7.50 9.79 -2.54
N THR A 71 -7.77 9.18 -1.39
CA THR A 71 -8.28 9.84 -0.19
C THR A 71 -7.48 9.37 1.02
N SER A 72 -7.80 9.93 2.19
CA SER A 72 -7.24 9.43 3.46
C SER A 72 -7.62 7.98 3.76
N GLN A 73 -8.68 7.45 3.14
CA GLN A 73 -9.15 6.07 3.34
C GLN A 73 -8.46 5.05 2.42
N GLY A 74 -7.70 5.52 1.43
CA GLY A 74 -7.02 4.66 0.47
C GLY A 74 -7.13 5.21 -0.95
N GLN A 75 -7.06 4.31 -1.92
CA GLN A 75 -7.14 4.64 -3.34
C GLN A 75 -8.09 3.67 -4.03
N ALA A 76 -8.93 4.17 -4.92
CA ALA A 76 -9.73 3.32 -5.81
C ALA A 76 -9.48 3.72 -7.26
N GLY A 77 -9.73 2.80 -8.19
CA GLY A 77 -9.62 3.13 -9.59
C GLY A 77 -10.32 2.14 -10.52
N LEU A 78 -10.47 2.59 -11.75
CA LEU A 78 -11.10 1.88 -12.85
C LEU A 78 -10.26 2.02 -14.11
N ILE A 79 -10.26 0.97 -14.91
CA ILE A 79 -9.84 1.00 -16.31
C ILE A 79 -11.08 0.80 -17.15
N LEU A 80 -11.40 1.81 -17.97
CA LEU A 80 -12.62 1.90 -18.75
C LEU A 80 -12.29 1.92 -20.26
N ASP A 81 -13.27 1.59 -21.09
CA ASP A 81 -13.25 1.83 -22.53
C ASP A 81 -13.14 3.32 -22.89
N GLN A 82 -12.92 3.61 -24.17
CA GLN A 82 -12.99 4.97 -24.69
C GLN A 82 -14.41 5.52 -24.48
N ASN A 83 -14.51 6.74 -23.95
CA ASN A 83 -15.75 7.42 -23.55
C ASN A 83 -16.44 6.81 -22.32
N PRO A 84 -15.79 6.87 -21.15
CA PRO A 84 -16.39 6.38 -19.91
C PRO A 84 -17.60 7.19 -19.48
N ASP A 85 -18.58 6.51 -18.88
CA ASP A 85 -19.66 7.16 -18.13
C ASP A 85 -19.10 7.74 -16.81
N ILE A 86 -18.79 9.04 -16.84
CA ILE A 86 -18.15 9.76 -15.73
C ILE A 86 -18.98 9.68 -14.44
N PRO A 87 -20.29 9.99 -14.42
CA PRO A 87 -21.13 9.82 -13.23
C PRO A 87 -21.07 8.42 -12.62
N SER A 88 -21.16 7.37 -13.44
CA SER A 88 -21.12 6.00 -12.97
C SER A 88 -19.75 5.62 -12.40
N ALA A 89 -18.67 6.08 -13.03
CA ALA A 89 -17.32 5.88 -12.53
C ALA A 89 -17.07 6.57 -11.19
N ILE A 90 -17.54 7.82 -11.02
CA ILE A 90 -17.43 8.53 -9.73
C ILE A 90 -18.23 7.80 -8.64
N SER A 91 -19.47 7.41 -8.93
CA SER A 91 -20.30 6.66 -7.98
C SER A 91 -19.66 5.34 -7.56
N PHE A 92 -18.98 4.66 -8.49
CA PHE A 92 -18.19 3.46 -8.19
C PHE A 92 -17.05 3.78 -7.22
N LEU A 93 -16.24 4.81 -7.50
CA LEU A 93 -15.07 5.16 -6.69
C LEU A 93 -15.48 5.49 -5.25
N ASP A 94 -16.55 6.26 -5.08
CA ASP A 94 -17.09 6.60 -3.76
C ASP A 94 -17.57 5.37 -3.00
N LYS A 95 -18.25 4.43 -3.70
CA LYS A 95 -18.68 3.16 -3.10
C LYS A 95 -17.50 2.29 -2.72
N ALA A 96 -16.50 2.16 -3.59
CA ALA A 96 -15.32 1.33 -3.33
C ALA A 96 -14.54 1.85 -2.11
N LEU A 97 -14.36 3.17 -2.00
CA LEU A 97 -13.67 3.80 -0.87
C LEU A 97 -14.49 3.78 0.44
N SER A 98 -15.83 3.75 0.35
CA SER A 98 -16.72 3.71 1.52
C SER A 98 -17.15 2.28 1.91
N SER A 99 -16.77 1.25 1.15
CA SER A 99 -17.20 -0.13 1.40
C SER A 99 -16.33 -0.77 2.48
N PRO A 100 -16.92 -1.45 3.47
CA PRO A 100 -16.15 -2.26 4.40
C PRO A 100 -15.42 -3.37 3.62
N THR A 101 -14.13 -3.54 3.94
CA THR A 101 -13.31 -4.64 3.45
C THR A 101 -13.85 -5.95 4.03
N ASP A 102 -14.54 -6.75 3.22
CA ASP A 102 -14.96 -8.08 3.67
C ASP A 102 -13.76 -9.01 3.69
N GLY A 103 -13.38 -9.42 4.90
CA GLY A 103 -12.47 -10.53 5.13
C GLY A 103 -10.98 -10.19 5.01
N PRO A 104 -10.13 -11.02 5.65
CA PRO A 104 -8.73 -10.69 5.91
C PRO A 104 -7.97 -10.53 4.60
N ALA A 105 -7.13 -9.49 4.53
CA ALA A 105 -6.20 -9.23 3.45
C ALA A 105 -5.50 -10.52 3.01
N ALA A 106 -5.90 -11.05 1.85
CA ALA A 106 -5.31 -12.25 1.29
C ALA A 106 -3.94 -11.88 0.73
N GLY A 107 -2.86 -12.19 1.47
CA GLY A 107 -1.59 -12.51 0.84
C GLY A 107 -0.28 -12.12 1.50
N THR A 108 -0.23 -11.33 2.58
CA THR A 108 0.93 -11.13 3.50
C THR A 108 0.49 -10.15 4.58
N GLY A 109 -0.15 -10.65 5.64
CA GLY A 109 -0.78 -9.81 6.67
C GLY A 109 0.22 -8.96 7.45
N ASP A 110 0.32 -7.68 7.09
CA ASP A 110 0.89 -6.56 7.84
C ASP A 110 2.18 -6.85 8.65
N VAL A 111 3.11 -7.57 8.04
CA VAL A 111 4.40 -7.88 8.68
C VAL A 111 5.17 -6.58 8.91
N MET A 112 5.19 -5.68 7.92
CA MET A 112 5.89 -4.40 8.03
C MET A 112 5.22 -3.43 9.02
N GLY A 113 3.90 -3.42 9.18
CA GLY A 113 3.25 -2.63 10.23
C GLY A 113 3.60 -3.12 11.63
N LYS A 114 3.70 -4.44 11.84
CA LYS A 114 4.20 -5.01 13.11
C LYS A 114 5.65 -4.62 13.37
N VAL A 115 6.52 -4.73 12.35
CA VAL A 115 7.93 -4.32 12.48
C VAL A 115 8.05 -2.83 12.81
N ARG A 116 7.27 -1.99 12.15
CA ARG A 116 7.26 -0.53 12.40
C ARG A 116 6.82 -0.23 13.82
N LYS A 117 5.75 -0.86 14.30
CA LYS A 117 5.26 -0.69 15.67
C LYS A 117 6.32 -1.06 16.71
N ILE A 118 6.97 -2.22 16.56
CA ILE A 118 8.03 -2.66 17.47
C ILE A 118 9.20 -1.67 17.43
N ALA A 119 9.64 -1.25 16.25
CA ALA A 119 10.71 -0.27 16.13
C ALA A 119 10.36 1.07 16.79
N THR A 120 9.12 1.57 16.64
CA THR A 120 8.65 2.81 17.29
C THR A 120 8.60 2.68 18.81
N GLU A 121 8.20 1.53 19.35
CA GLU A 121 8.19 1.29 20.81
C GLU A 121 9.58 1.38 21.44
N TYR A 122 10.62 0.94 20.72
CA TYR A 122 11.99 0.93 21.24
C TYR A 122 12.78 2.19 20.87
N LEU A 123 12.75 2.59 19.60
CA LEU A 123 13.59 3.67 19.05
C LEU A 123 12.91 5.04 19.05
N THR A 124 11.63 5.11 19.42
CA THR A 124 10.83 6.33 19.47
C THR A 124 10.98 7.17 18.20
N ASP A 125 11.53 8.38 18.30
CA ASP A 125 11.68 9.34 17.21
C ASP A 125 12.72 8.88 16.16
N PHE A 126 13.61 7.95 16.52
CA PHE A 126 14.63 7.43 15.61
C PHE A 126 14.14 6.23 14.78
N ALA A 127 12.94 5.70 15.07
CA ALA A 127 12.42 4.49 14.46
C ALA A 127 12.32 4.59 12.93
N ASP A 128 11.73 5.67 12.41
CA ASP A 128 11.55 5.85 10.97
C ASP A 128 12.89 6.02 10.24
N THR A 129 13.85 6.73 10.86
CA THR A 129 15.19 6.92 10.28
C THR A 129 15.96 5.60 10.25
N ALA A 130 15.95 4.85 11.35
CA ALA A 130 16.60 3.55 11.43
C ALA A 130 15.99 2.54 10.45
N LEU A 131 14.66 2.47 10.39
CA LEU A 131 13.96 1.59 9.44
C LEU A 131 14.27 1.96 8.00
N MET A 132 14.19 3.23 7.62
CA MET A 132 14.49 3.66 6.25
C MET A 132 15.92 3.25 5.82
N ILE A 133 16.91 3.43 6.69
CA ILE A 133 18.29 3.04 6.40
C ILE A 133 18.40 1.52 6.25
N GLN A 134 17.80 0.76 7.16
CA GLN A 134 17.92 -0.70 7.17
C GLN A 134 17.10 -1.37 6.06
N ILE A 135 15.94 -0.81 5.68
CA ILE A 135 15.15 -1.25 4.51
C ILE A 135 15.99 -1.10 3.23
N LYS A 136 16.67 0.05 3.06
CA LYS A 136 17.57 0.29 1.93
C LYS A 136 18.77 -0.67 1.92
N GLN A 137 19.37 -0.94 3.08
CA GLN A 137 20.52 -1.84 3.20
C GLN A 137 20.14 -3.32 3.00
N ALA A 138 18.96 -3.72 3.46
CA ALA A 138 18.43 -5.07 3.28
C ALA A 138 17.87 -5.31 1.86
N GLY A 139 17.66 -4.24 1.09
CA GLY A 139 17.02 -4.28 -0.22
C GLY A 139 15.58 -4.80 -0.13
N LEU A 140 14.90 -4.50 0.97
CA LEU A 140 13.57 -5.02 1.27
C LEU A 140 12.50 -4.32 0.43
N ASP A 141 11.67 -5.11 -0.25
CA ASP A 141 10.46 -4.61 -0.91
C ASP A 141 9.33 -4.56 0.12
N GLU A 142 8.93 -3.36 0.53
CA GLU A 142 7.88 -3.17 1.55
C GLU A 142 6.52 -3.75 1.12
N LYS A 143 6.30 -3.97 -0.19
CA LYS A 143 5.04 -4.50 -0.73
C LYS A 143 5.00 -6.03 -0.76
N ASN A 144 6.15 -6.68 -0.87
CA ASN A 144 6.27 -8.14 -0.85
C ASN A 144 7.62 -8.57 -0.24
N PRO A 145 7.76 -8.40 1.08
CA PRO A 145 9.03 -8.63 1.75
C PRO A 145 9.35 -10.13 1.76
N GLN A 146 10.52 -10.49 1.21
CA GLN A 146 11.00 -11.86 1.26
C GLN A 146 11.52 -12.22 2.67
N PRO A 147 11.39 -13.48 3.11
CA PRO A 147 11.85 -13.89 4.45
C PRO A 147 13.32 -13.56 4.73
N ASP A 148 14.20 -13.69 3.73
CA ASP A 148 15.62 -13.38 3.86
C ASP A 148 15.88 -11.86 4.02
N GLN A 149 15.04 -11.02 3.40
CA GLN A 149 15.10 -9.56 3.54
C GLN A 149 14.62 -9.11 4.92
N LEU A 150 13.58 -9.76 5.46
CA LEU A 150 13.07 -9.49 6.81
C LEU A 150 14.07 -9.91 7.90
N GLU A 151 14.75 -11.04 7.71
CA GLU A 151 15.84 -11.45 8.61
C GLU A 151 17.03 -10.47 8.56
N LYS A 152 17.40 -10.00 7.36
CA LYS A 152 18.43 -8.95 7.19
C LYS A 152 18.02 -7.65 7.86
N LEU A 153 16.75 -7.24 7.76
CA LEU A 153 16.22 -6.06 8.43
C LEU A 153 16.35 -6.17 9.95
N ALA A 154 15.93 -7.29 10.54
CA ALA A 154 16.03 -7.54 11.98
C ALA A 154 17.51 -7.53 12.45
N ALA A 155 18.41 -8.16 11.70
CA ALA A 155 19.83 -8.19 12.01
C ALA A 155 20.51 -6.82 11.85
N GLY A 156 20.09 -6.03 10.87
CA GLY A 156 20.56 -4.67 10.64
C GLY A 156 20.15 -3.72 11.76
N LEU A 157 18.89 -3.81 12.20
CA LEU A 157 18.39 -3.07 13.35
C LEU A 157 19.10 -3.46 14.65
N GLU A 158 19.37 -4.75 14.87
CA GLU A 158 20.14 -5.22 16.03
C GLU A 158 21.56 -4.63 16.10
N LYS A 159 22.18 -4.34 14.95
CA LYS A 159 23.52 -3.74 14.87
C LYS A 159 23.53 -2.21 14.93
N ALA A 160 22.47 -1.57 14.43
CA ALA A 160 22.39 -0.11 14.36
C ALA A 160 21.79 0.53 15.64
N ALA A 161 20.83 -0.15 16.27
CA ALA A 161 20.13 0.33 17.46
C ALA A 161 20.94 0.39 18.77
N PRO A 162 22.03 -0.38 19.02
CA PRO A 162 22.73 -0.37 20.30
C PRO A 162 23.24 1.00 20.74
N MET A 163 23.59 1.88 19.78
CA MET A 163 24.03 3.24 20.09
C MET A 163 22.89 4.17 20.54
N ILE A 164 21.63 3.79 20.27
CA ILE A 164 20.43 4.58 20.58
C ILE A 164 19.77 4.06 21.87
N ILE A 165 19.62 2.73 21.99
CA ILE A 165 18.83 2.10 23.07
C ILE A 165 19.62 1.13 23.95
N GLY A 166 20.92 0.96 23.69
CA GLY A 166 21.78 0.00 24.36
C GLY A 166 21.69 -1.42 23.77
N PRO A 167 22.72 -2.26 23.99
CA PRO A 167 22.86 -3.56 23.33
C PRO A 167 21.79 -4.58 23.75
N GLU A 168 21.38 -4.59 25.02
CA GLU A 168 20.35 -5.52 25.51
C GLU A 168 18.97 -5.24 24.89
N LYS A 169 18.55 -3.97 24.86
CA LYS A 169 17.28 -3.57 24.26
C LYS A 169 17.28 -3.71 22.74
N ALA A 170 18.40 -3.47 22.08
CA ALA A 170 18.54 -3.70 20.65
C ALA A 170 18.36 -5.17 20.27
N ARG A 171 18.91 -6.07 21.08
CA ARG A 171 18.71 -7.52 20.91
C ARG A 171 17.26 -7.92 21.18
N GLU A 172 16.65 -7.41 22.24
CA GLU A 172 15.25 -7.68 22.57
C GLU A 172 14.29 -7.24 21.46
N MET A 173 14.48 -6.03 20.93
CA MET A 173 13.74 -5.50 19.78
C MET A 173 13.88 -6.41 18.56
N ALA A 174 15.11 -6.82 18.22
CA ALA A 174 15.35 -7.70 17.08
C ALA A 174 14.73 -9.10 17.27
N GLU A 175 14.75 -9.65 18.48
CA GLU A 175 14.06 -10.90 18.82
C GLU A 175 12.53 -10.76 18.69
N GLN A 176 11.94 -9.64 19.11
CA GLN A 176 10.51 -9.37 18.93
C GLN A 176 10.15 -9.26 17.44
N ILE A 177 10.96 -8.56 16.65
CA ILE A 177 10.78 -8.48 15.19
C ILE A 177 10.86 -9.89 14.58
N ARG A 178 11.87 -10.70 14.93
CA ARG A 178 12.00 -12.09 14.44
C ARG A 178 10.81 -12.98 14.78
N LYS A 179 10.17 -12.77 15.93
CA LYS A 179 8.95 -13.49 16.32
C LYS A 179 7.73 -13.01 15.53
N ALA A 180 7.69 -11.73 15.17
CA ALA A 180 6.57 -11.13 14.43
C ALA A 180 6.59 -11.46 12.92
N ILE A 181 7.75 -11.81 12.37
CA ILE A 181 7.93 -12.18 10.95
C ILE A 181 7.87 -13.70 10.68
N LYS A 182 7.81 -14.55 11.72
CA LYS A 182 7.63 -16.01 11.63
C LYS A 182 6.16 -16.38 11.77
#